data_AF-A0A076HZW0-F1
#
_entry.id   AF-A0A076HZW0-F1
#
_cell.length_a   1.000
_cell.length_b   1.000
_cell.length_c   1.000
_cell.angle_alpha   90.00
_cell.angle_beta   90.00
_cell.angle_gamma   90.00
#
_symmetry.space_group_name_H-M   'P 1'
#
loop_
_entity.id
_entity.type
_entity.pdbx_description
1 polymer ?
#
loop_
_entity_poly.entity_id
_entity_poly.type
_entity_poly.pdbx_seq_one_letter_code
_entity_poly.pdbx_strand_id
1 'polypeptide(L)'
;MTAAFNLNLLTRLNRELAADFDLAAWQHYTDYDPLSGAVRSFLMPTQAQQVHFGALGRSFDFAAWEPIHTENSYKFTRPQISSLAADAGLAVAEFFTDDQQYFADVVLRLAV
;
A
#
# COMPACT_ATOMS: atom_id res chain seq x y z
N MET A 1 8.55 7.98 8.91
CA MET A 1 7.97 6.97 9.81
C MET A 1 6.93 6.16 9.05
N THR A 2 7.36 5.23 8.18
CA THR A 2 6.46 4.43 7.30
C THR A 2 6.37 2.98 7.76
N ALA A 3 7.49 2.42 8.23
CA ALA A 3 7.55 1.07 8.79
C ALA A 3 6.60 0.87 9.98
N ALA A 4 6.57 1.83 10.92
CA ALA A 4 5.68 1.77 12.08
C ALA A 4 4.20 1.81 11.69
N PHE A 5 3.84 2.54 10.61
CA PHE A 5 2.47 2.59 10.11
C PHE A 5 2.04 1.23 9.54
N ASN A 6 2.87 0.58 8.74
CA ASN A 6 2.56 -0.74 8.19
C ASN A 6 2.55 -1.84 9.27
N LEU A 7 3.54 -1.86 10.18
CA LEU A 7 3.58 -2.83 11.28
C LEU A 7 2.37 -2.73 12.22
N ASN A 8 1.76 -1.55 12.32
CA ASN A 8 0.53 -1.36 13.10
C ASN A 8 -0.63 -2.21 12.58
N LEU A 9 -0.64 -2.66 11.31
CA LEU A 9 -1.62 -3.65 10.84
C LEU A 9 -1.57 -4.92 11.68
N LEU A 10 -0.37 -5.44 11.98
CA LEU A 10 -0.21 -6.64 12.82
C LEU A 10 -0.66 -6.36 14.27
N THR A 11 -0.33 -5.19 14.82
CA THR A 11 -0.83 -4.77 16.14
C THR A 11 -2.36 -4.76 16.19
N ARG A 12 -3.01 -4.25 15.14
CA ARG A 12 -4.47 -4.22 15.05
C ARG A 12 -5.05 -5.62 14.92
N LEU A 13 -4.46 -6.48 14.10
CA LEU A 13 -4.91 -7.88 13.98
C LEU A 13 -4.82 -8.61 15.32
N ASN A 14 -3.74 -8.40 16.09
CA ASN A 14 -3.61 -8.96 17.44
C ASN A 14 -4.75 -8.50 18.35
N ARG A 15 -5.07 -7.21 18.34
CA ARG A 15 -6.13 -6.63 19.17
C ARG A 15 -7.54 -7.01 18.72
N GLU A 16 -7.81 -6.91 17.42
CA GLU A 16 -9.18 -6.93 16.87
C GLU A 16 -9.63 -8.33 16.49
N LEU A 17 -8.70 -9.21 16.09
CA LEU A 17 -9.00 -10.60 15.68
C LEU A 17 -8.42 -11.63 16.66
N ALA A 18 -7.93 -11.19 17.81
CA ALA A 18 -7.21 -12.02 18.78
C ALA A 18 -6.09 -12.83 18.10
N ALA A 19 -5.36 -12.18 17.18
CA ALA A 19 -4.16 -12.76 16.59
C ALA A 19 -2.97 -12.69 17.58
N ASP A 20 -1.91 -13.45 17.32
CA ASP A 20 -0.74 -13.55 18.19
C ASP A 20 0.58 -13.32 17.43
N PHE A 21 0.60 -12.43 16.44
CA PHE A 21 1.82 -12.03 15.74
C PHE A 21 2.90 -11.59 16.74
N ASP A 22 4.12 -12.14 16.64
CA ASP A 22 5.31 -11.63 17.32
C ASP A 22 5.94 -10.52 16.48
N LEU A 23 5.55 -9.27 16.75
CA LEU A 23 5.97 -8.11 15.95
C LEU A 23 7.49 -7.91 15.87
N ALA A 24 8.26 -8.41 16.85
CA ALA A 24 9.72 -8.31 16.81
C ALA A 24 10.34 -9.14 15.66
N ALA A 25 9.61 -10.15 15.21
CA ALA A 25 9.98 -11.02 14.11
C ALA A 25 9.38 -10.58 12.76
N TRP A 26 8.95 -9.32 12.61
CA TRP A 26 8.45 -8.76 11.35
C TRP A 26 9.20 -7.49 10.94
N GLN A 27 9.37 -7.33 9.63
CA GLN A 27 9.99 -6.14 9.05
C GLN A 27 9.10 -5.55 7.96
N HIS A 28 9.16 -4.23 7.84
CA HIS A 28 8.61 -3.54 6.69
C HIS A 28 9.62 -3.53 5.55
N TYR A 29 9.17 -3.88 4.36
CA TYR A 29 9.96 -3.80 3.13
C TYR A 29 9.18 -3.03 2.07
N THR A 30 9.90 -2.28 1.25
CA THR A 30 9.32 -1.52 0.14
C THR A 30 10.16 -1.70 -1.11
N ASP A 31 9.49 -1.80 -2.26
CA ASP A 31 10.13 -1.69 -3.56
C ASP A 31 9.40 -0.68 -4.45
N TYR A 32 10.03 -0.33 -5.56
CA TYR A 32 9.41 0.43 -6.64
C TYR A 32 9.38 -0.45 -7.89
N ASP A 33 8.18 -0.69 -8.41
CA ASP A 33 7.99 -1.35 -9.69
C ASP A 33 7.87 -0.30 -10.80
N PRO A 34 8.91 -0.11 -11.65
CA PRO A 34 8.91 0.92 -12.68
C PRO A 34 7.91 0.63 -13.81
N LEU A 35 7.45 -0.61 -14.00
CA LEU A 35 6.49 -0.94 -15.05
C LEU A 35 5.08 -0.47 -14.69
N SER A 36 4.69 -0.67 -13.43
CA SER A 36 3.41 -0.18 -12.92
C SER A 36 3.46 1.25 -12.40
N GLY A 37 4.67 1.76 -12.11
CA GLY A 37 4.87 3.04 -11.45
C GLY A 37 4.46 3.03 -9.97
N ALA A 38 4.37 1.84 -9.35
CA ALA A 38 3.93 1.70 -7.97
C ALA A 38 5.12 1.56 -7.01
N VAL A 39 5.09 2.32 -5.92
CA VAL A 39 5.80 1.92 -4.70
C VAL A 39 4.93 0.89 -3.99
N ARG A 40 5.49 -0.27 -3.65
CA ARG A 40 4.77 -1.36 -3.00
C ARG A 40 5.31 -1.58 -1.60
N SER A 41 4.41 -1.82 -0.65
CA SER A 41 4.73 -2.03 0.76
C SER A 41 4.42 -3.47 1.16
N PHE A 42 5.34 -4.08 1.89
CA PHE A 42 5.23 -5.45 2.38
C PHE A 42 5.56 -5.52 3.88
N LEU A 43 5.02 -6.55 4.52
CA LEU A 43 5.44 -7.04 5.82
C LEU A 43 6.01 -8.44 5.63
N MET A 44 7.21 -8.68 6.13
CA MET A 44 7.89 -9.96 5.98
C MET A 44 8.31 -10.48 7.34
N PRO A 45 8.01 -11.73 7.69
CA PRO A 45 8.51 -12.33 8.90
C PRO A 45 9.99 -12.65 8.72
N THR A 46 10.80 -12.44 9.74
CA THR A 46 12.26 -12.68 9.71
C THR A 46 12.62 -14.16 9.91
N GLN A 47 11.65 -14.93 10.39
CA GLN A 47 11.71 -16.35 10.69
C GLN A 47 10.32 -16.95 10.47
N ALA A 48 10.23 -18.28 10.35
CA ALA A 48 8.93 -18.94 10.22
C ALA A 48 8.07 -18.69 11.48
N GLN A 49 6.78 -18.41 11.29
CA GLN A 49 5.82 -18.16 12.35
C GLN A 49 4.51 -18.88 12.06
N GLN A 50 3.93 -19.49 13.08
CA GLN A 50 2.53 -19.90 13.07
C GLN A 50 1.75 -18.88 13.88
N VAL A 51 0.80 -18.21 13.25
CA VAL A 51 -0.03 -17.17 13.87
C VAL A 51 -1.44 -17.71 14.04
N HIS A 52 -1.91 -17.77 15.28
CA HIS A 52 -3.27 -18.15 15.63
C HIS A 52 -4.19 -16.94 15.68
N PHE A 53 -5.31 -17.00 14.98
CA PHE A 53 -6.37 -15.99 15.01
C PHE A 53 -7.53 -16.49 15.87
N GLY A 54 -7.60 -16.06 17.12
CA GLY A 54 -8.62 -16.49 18.07
C GLY A 54 -10.05 -16.23 17.59
N ALA A 55 -10.31 -15.09 16.93
CA ALA A 55 -11.62 -14.76 16.37
C ALA A 55 -12.08 -15.73 15.25
N LEU A 56 -11.12 -16.43 14.62
CA LEU A 56 -11.37 -17.39 13.55
C LEU A 56 -11.23 -18.85 14.02
N GLY A 57 -10.68 -19.07 15.22
CA GLY A 57 -10.32 -20.40 15.72
C GLY A 57 -9.33 -21.13 14.79
N ARG A 58 -8.48 -20.40 14.08
CA ARG A 58 -7.61 -20.95 13.01
C ARG A 58 -6.22 -20.38 13.07
N SER A 59 -5.22 -21.22 12.76
CA SER A 59 -3.83 -20.81 12.60
C SER A 59 -3.42 -20.75 11.13
N PHE A 60 -2.48 -19.86 10.84
CA PHE A 60 -1.85 -19.69 9.53
C PHE A 60 -0.34 -19.73 9.70
N ASP A 61 0.33 -20.47 8.82
CA ASP A 61 1.78 -20.57 8.79
C ASP A 61 2.33 -19.54 7.80
N PHE A 62 3.39 -18.84 8.22
CA PHE A 62 4.18 -17.94 7.41
C PHE A 62 5.63 -18.43 7.40
N ALA A 63 6.19 -18.69 6.23
CA ALA A 63 7.60 -19.03 6.10
C ALA A 63 8.49 -17.80 6.36
N ALA A 64 9.74 -18.02 6.74
CA ALA A 64 10.72 -16.93 6.84
C ALA A 64 10.81 -16.19 5.50
N TRP A 65 10.73 -14.87 5.55
CA TRP A 65 10.74 -13.96 4.40
C TRP A 65 9.55 -14.10 3.43
N GLU A 66 8.45 -14.71 3.87
CA GLU A 66 7.21 -14.74 3.10
C GLU A 66 6.51 -13.36 3.12
N PRO A 67 6.35 -12.69 1.96
CA PRO A 67 5.83 -11.34 1.94
C PRO A 67 4.31 -11.29 2.05
N ILE A 68 3.81 -10.50 2.99
CA ILE A 68 2.44 -10.01 3.00
C ILE A 68 2.43 -8.64 2.32
N HIS A 69 1.82 -8.55 1.14
CA HIS A 69 1.58 -7.27 0.48
C HIS A 69 0.52 -6.46 1.23
N THR A 70 0.78 -5.17 1.45
CA THR A 70 -0.07 -4.29 2.27
C THR A 70 -0.62 -3.10 1.50
N GLU A 71 0.17 -2.50 0.59
CA GLU A 71 -0.22 -1.25 -0.07
C GLU A 71 0.52 -1.08 -1.41
N ASN A 72 -0.21 -0.54 -2.40
CA ASN A 72 0.36 0.04 -3.61
C ASN A 72 0.15 1.55 -3.61
N SER A 73 1.21 2.32 -3.85
CA SER A 73 1.18 3.76 -4.05
C SER A 73 1.63 4.10 -5.48
N TYR A 74 0.68 4.19 -6.40
CA TYR A 74 0.92 4.50 -7.80
C TYR A 74 1.36 5.95 -8.00
N LYS A 75 2.34 6.14 -8.88
CA LYS A 75 2.81 7.44 -9.35
C LYS A 75 2.32 7.66 -10.77
N PHE A 76 1.83 8.87 -11.02
CA PHE A 76 1.18 9.21 -12.28
C PHE A 76 1.90 10.35 -12.98
N THR A 77 2.04 10.21 -14.29
CA THR A 77 2.43 11.29 -15.19
C THR A 77 1.19 12.06 -15.65
N ARG A 78 1.37 13.30 -16.11
CA ARG A 78 0.26 14.11 -16.64
C ARG A 78 -0.50 13.41 -17.80
N PRO A 79 0.17 12.75 -18.77
CA PRO A 79 -0.53 11.99 -19.81
C PRO A 79 -1.39 10.84 -19.25
N GLN A 80 -0.89 10.12 -18.24
CA GLN A 80 -1.66 9.05 -17.59
C GLN A 80 -2.91 9.61 -16.88
N ILE A 81 -2.78 10.75 -16.18
CA ILE A 81 -3.92 11.40 -15.52
C ILE A 81 -4.96 11.84 -16.56
N SER A 82 -4.53 12.46 -17.66
CA SER A 82 -5.43 12.86 -18.74
C SER A 82 -6.14 11.67 -19.38
N SER A 83 -5.44 10.54 -19.57
CA SER A 83 -6.03 9.30 -20.08
C SER A 83 -7.07 8.75 -19.11
N LEU A 84 -6.74 8.64 -17.82
CA LEU A 84 -7.68 8.17 -16.79
C LEU A 84 -8.91 9.06 -16.67
N ALA A 85 -8.75 10.38 -16.79
CA ALA A 85 -9.87 11.30 -16.82
C ALA A 85 -10.75 11.04 -18.05
N ALA A 86 -10.16 10.90 -19.23
CA ALA A 86 -10.90 10.63 -20.47
C ALA A 86 -11.67 9.30 -20.43
N ASP A 87 -11.05 8.24 -19.91
CA ASP A 87 -11.69 6.93 -19.72
C ASP A 87 -12.89 7.01 -18.77
N ALA A 88 -12.88 7.97 -17.84
CA ALA A 88 -13.97 8.28 -16.93
C ALA A 88 -15.00 9.29 -17.49
N GLY A 89 -14.88 9.73 -18.75
CA GLY A 89 -15.77 10.75 -19.35
C GLY A 89 -15.50 12.17 -18.86
N LEU A 90 -14.30 12.42 -18.31
CA LEU A 90 -13.86 13.71 -17.80
C LEU A 90 -12.73 14.27 -18.68
N ALA A 91 -12.49 15.57 -18.55
CA ALA A 91 -11.35 16.25 -19.15
C ALA A 91 -10.59 17.00 -18.05
N VAL A 92 -9.25 17.05 -18.17
CA VAL A 92 -8.43 17.87 -17.29
C VAL A 92 -8.68 19.34 -17.61
N ALA A 93 -9.05 20.10 -16.59
CA ALA A 93 -9.19 21.55 -16.67
C ALA A 93 -7.86 22.24 -16.32
N GLU A 94 -7.23 21.84 -15.21
CA GLU A 94 -6.02 22.50 -14.71
C GLU A 94 -5.18 21.58 -13.82
N PHE A 95 -3.85 21.79 -13.82
CA PHE A 95 -2.90 21.16 -12.90
C PHE A 95 -2.31 22.24 -11.99
N PHE A 96 -2.43 22.04 -10.68
CA PHE A 96 -1.71 22.82 -9.68
C PHE A 96 -0.59 21.96 -9.13
N THR A 97 0.66 22.44 -9.20
CA THR A 97 1.82 21.70 -8.70
C THR A 97 2.61 22.52 -7.70
N ASP A 98 3.38 21.83 -6.86
CA ASP A 98 4.46 22.49 -6.12
C ASP A 98 5.57 22.99 -7.08
N ASP A 99 6.48 23.82 -6.56
CA ASP A 99 7.56 24.44 -7.36
C ASP A 99 8.49 23.42 -8.03
N GLN A 100 8.64 22.22 -7.43
CA GLN A 100 9.48 21.15 -7.97
C GLN A 100 8.69 20.17 -8.84
N GLN A 101 7.37 20.35 -8.96
CA GLN A 101 6.47 19.51 -9.75
C GLN A 101 6.47 18.03 -9.33
N TYR A 102 6.65 17.74 -8.05
CA TYR A 102 6.62 16.38 -7.49
C TYR A 102 5.22 15.93 -7.10
N PHE A 103 4.30 16.86 -6.89
CA PHE A 103 2.91 16.62 -6.56
C PHE A 103 1.99 17.49 -7.42
N ALA A 104 0.79 16.98 -7.68
CA ALA A 104 -0.22 17.73 -8.41
C ALA A 104 -1.62 17.53 -7.82
N ASP A 105 -2.32 18.64 -7.61
CA ASP A 105 -3.78 18.65 -7.51
C ASP A 105 -4.35 18.93 -8.91
N VAL A 106 -5.30 18.12 -9.35
CA VAL A 106 -5.81 18.17 -10.73
C VAL A 106 -7.31 18.43 -10.72
N VAL A 107 -7.72 19.53 -11.34
CA VAL A 107 -9.14 19.86 -11.50
C VAL A 107 -9.64 19.17 -12.76
N LEU A 108 -10.69 18.35 -12.60
CA LEU A 108 -11.37 17.67 -13.69
C LEU A 108 -12.75 18.30 -13.92
N ARG A 109 -13.21 18.27 -15.17
CA ARG A 109 -14.56 18.67 -15.57
C ARG A 109 -15.19 17.60 -16.45
N LEU A 110 -16.51 17.63 -16.60
CA LEU A 110 -17.20 16.79 -17.58
C LEU A 110 -16.69 17.08 -18.98
N ALA A 111 -16.41 16.04 -19.76
CA ALA A 111 -16.18 16.18 -21.19
C ALA A 111 -17.53 16.50 -21.86
N VAL A 112 -17.62 17.67 -22.48
CA VAL A 112 -18.79 18.11 -23.28
C VAL A 112 -18.52 17.81 -24.75
#